data_AF-A0A0P6XWU2-F1
#
_entry.id   AF-A0A0P6XWU2-F1
#
_cell.length_a   1.000
_cell.length_b   1.000
_cell.length_c   1.000
_cell.angle_alpha   90.00
_cell.angle_beta   90.00
_cell.angle_gamma   90.00
#
_symmetry.space_group_name_H-M   'P 1'
#
loop_
_entity.id
_entity.type
_entity.pdbx_description
1 polymer ?
#
loop_
_entity_poly.entity_id
_entity_poly.type
_entity_poly.pdbx_seq_one_letter_code
_entity_poly.pdbx_strand_id
1 'polypeptide(L)'
;MNESDFWVFHPPRQRGTWIHGLAFVLSLVLVGLALSQLVEQRPGPRWLVWLILATTGGLGSLWFGYRLGALWRATYHIERDGLRLRWGLRVEHLPLEEVEWIRPGSELGFALPLPFFAWPGAILGSRKVPELGEVEFLASETDTLLLIATPQRVLAISPADPRAFMRAFRQALEMGSLSPLAPYSARPAAFLGHLWQDARARLLIIAGLMLLVGLLTLASLLAASRLTISLGYTPQGQPLPPVPAQRLMLLPILGALTYGSGFALGLYFYRQEEGRAKAYLLWGGGIVTLTLLLITCALTIWA
;
A
#
# COMPACT_ATOMS: atom_id res chain seq x y z
N MET A 1 31.43 -14.23 2.96
CA MET A 1 30.50 -13.43 3.77
C MET A 1 29.87 -14.41 4.74
N ASN A 2 30.42 -14.52 5.95
CA ASN A 2 30.03 -15.56 6.92
C ASN A 2 28.63 -15.24 7.49
N GLU A 3 27.78 -16.26 7.60
CA GLU A 3 26.38 -16.16 8.09
C GLU A 3 26.26 -15.91 9.62
N SER A 4 27.32 -15.47 10.30
CA SER A 4 27.39 -15.44 11.78
C SER A 4 27.12 -14.09 12.45
N ASP A 5 26.99 -12.98 11.71
CA ASP A 5 27.11 -11.63 12.31
C ASP A 5 25.81 -10.78 12.28
N PHE A 6 24.68 -11.36 11.88
CA PHE A 6 23.40 -10.64 11.85
C PHE A 6 22.25 -11.47 12.44
N TRP A 7 21.50 -10.86 13.36
CA TRP A 7 20.30 -11.46 13.94
C TRP A 7 19.06 -10.84 13.31
N VAL A 8 18.17 -11.69 12.78
CA VAL A 8 16.91 -11.26 12.17
C VAL A 8 15.75 -11.61 13.08
N PHE A 9 14.97 -10.59 13.45
CA PHE A 9 13.73 -10.73 14.19
C PHE A 9 12.55 -10.31 13.32
N HIS A 10 11.41 -10.91 13.60
CA HIS A 10 10.15 -10.60 12.93
C HIS A 10 9.10 -10.18 13.96
N PRO A 11 8.17 -9.29 13.58
CA PRO A 11 7.02 -9.00 14.41
C PRO A 11 6.04 -10.19 14.44
N PRO A 12 5.20 -10.34 15.49
CA PRO A 12 4.08 -11.27 15.48
C PRO A 12 3.17 -11.06 14.26
N ARG A 13 3.04 -12.08 13.42
CA ARG A 13 2.27 -11.99 12.16
C ARG A 13 0.86 -12.57 12.24
N GLN A 14 0.59 -13.52 13.14
CA GLN A 14 -0.62 -14.35 13.08
C GLN A 14 -1.91 -13.53 13.16
N ARG A 15 -2.10 -12.75 14.23
CA ARG A 15 -3.29 -11.90 14.42
C ARG A 15 -3.46 -10.88 13.29
N GLY A 16 -2.40 -10.16 12.96
CA GLY A 16 -2.40 -9.18 11.88
C GLY A 16 -2.70 -9.78 10.50
N THR A 17 -2.21 -10.98 10.23
CA THR A 17 -2.47 -11.70 8.97
C THR A 17 -3.95 -12.06 8.84
N TRP A 18 -4.57 -12.57 9.91
CA TRP A 18 -6.00 -12.87 9.90
C TRP A 18 -6.86 -11.63 9.70
N ILE A 19 -6.60 -10.56 10.47
CA ILE A 19 -7.40 -9.34 10.40
C ILE A 19 -7.26 -8.65 9.05
N HIS A 20 -6.03 -8.42 8.58
CA HIS A 20 -5.80 -7.76 7.30
C HIS A 20 -6.16 -8.66 6.11
N GLY A 21 -5.94 -9.97 6.22
CA GLY A 21 -6.33 -10.94 5.19
C GLY A 21 -7.85 -11.03 5.03
N LEU A 22 -8.59 -11.13 6.14
CA LEU A 22 -10.05 -11.13 6.10
C LEU A 22 -10.58 -9.79 5.54
N ALA A 23 -10.07 -8.66 6.01
CA ALA A 23 -10.48 -7.35 5.51
C ALA A 23 -10.20 -7.19 4.00
N PHE A 24 -9.06 -7.70 3.52
CA PHE A 24 -8.70 -7.72 2.10
C PHE A 24 -9.67 -8.59 1.28
N VAL A 25 -10.00 -9.79 1.75
CA VAL A 25 -10.95 -10.67 1.04
C VAL A 25 -12.35 -10.04 1.03
N LEU A 26 -12.82 -9.52 2.16
CA LEU A 26 -14.13 -8.85 2.24
C LEU A 26 -14.21 -7.63 1.31
N SER A 27 -13.13 -6.84 1.19
CA SER A 27 -13.11 -5.70 0.28
C SER A 27 -13.13 -6.14 -1.19
N LEU A 28 -12.47 -7.24 -1.56
CA LEU A 28 -12.56 -7.81 -2.91
C LEU A 28 -13.96 -8.35 -3.22
N VAL A 29 -14.59 -9.05 -2.26
CA VAL A 29 -15.98 -9.52 -2.38
C VAL A 29 -16.92 -8.34 -2.57
N LEU A 30 -16.75 -7.26 -1.79
CA LEU A 30 -17.54 -6.04 -1.94
C LEU A 30 -17.39 -5.43 -3.34
N VAL A 31 -16.18 -5.38 -3.89
CA VAL A 31 -15.95 -4.91 -5.27
C VAL A 31 -16.70 -5.78 -6.27
N GLY A 32 -16.57 -7.11 -6.18
CA GLY A 32 -17.27 -8.04 -7.08
C GLY A 32 -18.79 -7.90 -7.03
N LEU A 33 -19.36 -7.85 -5.82
CA LEU A 33 -20.80 -7.63 -5.61
C LEU A 33 -21.23 -6.27 -6.16
N ALA A 34 -20.53 -5.20 -5.83
CA ALA A 34 -20.89 -3.86 -6.28
C ALA A 34 -20.82 -3.73 -7.81
N LEU A 35 -19.80 -4.30 -8.45
CA LEU A 35 -19.69 -4.33 -9.91
C LEU A 35 -20.84 -5.13 -10.56
N SER A 36 -21.23 -6.27 -9.98
CA SER A 36 -22.39 -7.04 -10.50
C SER A 36 -23.68 -6.23 -10.46
N GLN A 37 -23.90 -5.48 -9.37
CA GLN A 37 -25.07 -4.63 -9.20
C GLN A 37 -25.06 -3.42 -10.15
N LEU A 38 -23.89 -2.84 -10.41
CA LEU A 38 -23.72 -1.72 -11.33
C LEU A 38 -24.04 -2.09 -12.79
N VAL A 39 -23.85 -3.36 -13.17
CA VAL A 39 -24.17 -3.88 -14.52
C VAL A 39 -25.68 -4.02 -14.71
N GLU A 40 -26.39 -4.50 -13.69
CA GLU A 40 -27.82 -4.77 -13.78
C GLU A 40 -28.67 -3.50 -13.63
N GLN A 41 -28.27 -2.59 -12.74
CA GLN A 41 -29.10 -1.47 -12.35
C GLN A 41 -29.11 -0.32 -13.36
N ARG A 42 -30.26 0.37 -13.42
CA ARG A 42 -30.35 1.65 -14.12
C ARG A 42 -29.68 2.75 -13.30
N PRO A 43 -29.11 3.76 -13.96
CA PRO A 43 -28.50 4.91 -13.30
C PRO A 43 -29.51 5.66 -12.45
N GLY A 44 -29.10 5.99 -11.24
CA GLY A 44 -29.93 6.64 -10.23
C GLY A 44 -29.25 6.57 -8.86
N PRO A 45 -29.94 6.98 -7.79
CA PRO A 45 -29.36 7.03 -6.45
C PRO A 45 -28.79 5.68 -5.98
N ARG A 46 -29.49 4.57 -6.26
CA ARG A 46 -29.03 3.22 -5.92
C ARG A 46 -27.76 2.82 -6.67
N TRP A 47 -27.69 3.15 -7.96
CA TRP A 47 -26.48 2.92 -8.77
C TRP A 47 -25.29 3.71 -8.20
N LEU A 48 -25.49 4.95 -7.77
CA LEU A 48 -24.44 5.76 -7.14
C LEU A 48 -23.93 5.13 -5.82
N VAL A 49 -24.82 4.53 -5.02
CA VAL A 49 -24.39 3.80 -3.81
C VAL A 49 -23.47 2.65 -4.16
N TRP A 50 -23.83 1.82 -5.15
CA TRP A 50 -22.97 0.72 -5.60
C TRP A 50 -21.66 1.22 -6.21
N LEU A 51 -21.66 2.38 -6.88
CA LEU A 51 -20.45 3.02 -7.39
C LEU A 51 -19.48 3.38 -6.24
N ILE A 52 -20.01 4.01 -5.20
CA ILE A 52 -19.24 4.36 -4.01
C ILE A 52 -18.68 3.08 -3.36
N LEU A 53 -19.52 2.05 -3.20
CA LEU A 53 -19.09 0.78 -2.61
C LEU A 53 -17.99 0.08 -3.42
N ALA A 54 -18.11 0.04 -4.76
CA ALA A 54 -17.07 -0.52 -5.63
C ALA A 54 -15.75 0.25 -5.49
N THR A 55 -15.82 1.58 -5.46
CA THR A 55 -14.65 2.45 -5.35
C THR A 55 -13.98 2.31 -3.98
N THR A 56 -14.76 2.41 -2.90
CA THR A 56 -14.28 2.25 -1.53
C THR A 56 -13.75 0.83 -1.27
N GLY A 57 -14.42 -0.20 -1.79
CA GLY A 57 -13.95 -1.58 -1.74
C GLY A 57 -12.63 -1.78 -2.49
N GLY A 58 -12.46 -1.12 -3.64
CA GLY A 58 -11.22 -1.15 -4.42
C GLY A 58 -10.06 -0.51 -3.65
N LEU A 59 -10.27 0.70 -3.12
CA LEU A 59 -9.29 1.40 -2.29
C LEU A 59 -8.95 0.59 -1.01
N GLY A 60 -9.96 0.03 -0.36
CA GLY A 60 -9.80 -0.85 0.80
C GLY A 60 -8.95 -2.08 0.48
N SER A 61 -9.19 -2.71 -0.67
CA SER A 61 -8.40 -3.87 -1.12
C SER A 61 -6.93 -3.52 -1.30
N LEU A 62 -6.63 -2.37 -1.94
CA LEU A 62 -5.24 -1.92 -2.07
C LEU A 62 -4.60 -1.62 -0.70
N TRP A 63 -5.33 -0.96 0.18
CA TRP A 63 -4.85 -0.60 1.52
C TRP A 63 -4.55 -1.84 2.39
N PHE A 64 -5.49 -2.79 2.50
CA PHE A 64 -5.30 -4.00 3.30
C PHE A 64 -4.29 -4.95 2.67
N GLY A 65 -4.27 -5.07 1.34
CA GLY A 65 -3.25 -5.84 0.62
C GLY A 65 -1.85 -5.30 0.88
N TYR A 66 -1.68 -3.97 0.86
CA TYR A 66 -0.41 -3.34 1.25
C TYR A 66 -0.05 -3.63 2.71
N ARG A 67 -0.97 -3.46 3.66
CA ARG A 67 -0.69 -3.72 5.09
C ARG A 67 -0.30 -5.18 5.34
N LEU A 68 -0.98 -6.13 4.70
CA LEU A 68 -0.67 -7.55 4.78
C LEU A 68 0.74 -7.84 4.25
N GLY A 69 1.06 -7.34 3.05
CA GLY A 69 2.40 -7.49 2.46
C GLY A 69 3.50 -6.79 3.26
N ALA A 70 3.20 -5.63 3.86
CA ALA A 70 4.12 -4.91 4.74
C ALA A 70 4.44 -5.69 6.02
N LEU A 71 3.43 -6.27 6.67
CA LEU A 71 3.59 -7.12 7.86
C LEU A 71 4.40 -8.39 7.56
N TRP A 72 4.11 -9.05 6.44
CA TRP A 72 4.82 -10.27 6.02
C TRP A 72 6.30 -10.04 5.73
N ARG A 73 6.66 -8.84 5.28
CA ARG A 73 8.04 -8.46 4.96
C ARG A 73 8.68 -7.57 6.03
N ALA A 74 8.00 -7.36 7.15
CA ALA A 74 8.54 -6.60 8.26
C ALA A 74 9.64 -7.41 8.95
N THR A 75 10.78 -6.74 9.15
CA THR A 75 11.97 -7.34 9.75
C THR A 75 12.70 -6.31 10.61
N TYR A 76 13.33 -6.80 11.67
CA TYR A 76 14.22 -6.05 12.54
C TYR A 76 15.56 -6.77 12.54
N HIS A 77 16.59 -6.17 11.94
CA HIS A 77 17.92 -6.76 11.85
C HIS A 77 18.82 -6.07 12.86
N ILE A 78 19.49 -6.86 13.68
CA ILE A 78 20.59 -6.40 14.53
C ILE A 78 21.88 -6.84 13.85
N GLU A 79 22.71 -5.88 13.48
CA GLU A 79 24.05 -6.07 12.93
C GLU A 79 25.05 -5.44 13.91
N ARG A 80 26.33 -5.83 13.81
CA ARG A 80 27.41 -5.27 14.65
C ARG A 80 27.53 -3.75 14.53
N ASP A 81 27.23 -3.22 13.35
CA ASP A 81 27.39 -1.81 13.03
C ASP A 81 26.12 -0.99 13.34
N GLY A 82 24.95 -1.63 13.52
CA GLY A 82 23.68 -0.92 13.73
C GLY A 82 22.42 -1.79 13.74
N LEU A 83 21.30 -1.16 14.10
CA LEU A 83 19.96 -1.71 14.03
C LEU A 83 19.28 -1.24 12.74
N ARG A 84 18.72 -2.18 11.97
CA ARG A 84 17.94 -1.89 10.76
C ARG A 84 16.50 -2.32 10.95
N LEU A 85 15.57 -1.38 10.93
CA LEU A 85 14.14 -1.64 11.05
C LEU A 85 13.49 -1.46 9.68
N ARG A 86 12.71 -2.44 9.24
CA ARG A 86 12.00 -2.37 7.97
C ARG A 86 10.53 -2.69 8.15
N TRP A 87 9.68 -1.78 7.72
CA TRP A 87 8.23 -1.94 7.76
C TRP A 87 7.55 -1.36 6.52
N GLY A 88 7.07 -2.23 5.62
CA GLY A 88 6.47 -1.78 4.37
C GLY A 88 7.44 -0.89 3.58
N LEU A 89 7.05 0.34 3.27
CA LEU A 89 7.87 1.36 2.60
C LEU A 89 8.84 2.11 3.52
N ARG A 90 8.78 1.92 4.85
CA ARG A 90 9.68 2.59 5.80
C ARG A 90 10.89 1.71 6.09
N VAL A 91 12.06 2.35 6.09
CA VAL A 91 13.33 1.76 6.51
C VAL A 91 14.02 2.75 7.45
N GLU A 92 14.45 2.26 8.60
CA GLU A 92 15.19 3.03 9.59
C GLU A 92 16.51 2.32 9.88
N HIS A 93 17.62 3.05 9.80
CA HIS A 93 18.95 2.61 10.17
C HIS A 93 19.40 3.44 11.37
N LEU A 94 19.62 2.76 12.49
CA LEU A 94 20.00 3.35 13.76
C LEU A 94 21.38 2.80 14.18
N PRO A 95 22.41 3.63 14.34
CA PRO A 95 23.68 3.18 14.90
C PRO A 95 23.48 2.70 16.34
N LEU A 96 24.19 1.65 16.75
CA LEU A 96 24.09 1.15 18.14
C LEU A 96 24.50 2.21 19.17
N GLU A 97 25.42 3.10 18.79
CA GLU A 97 25.93 4.20 19.63
C GLU A 97 24.87 5.27 19.94
N GLU A 98 23.86 5.41 19.08
CA GLU A 98 22.74 6.35 19.29
C GLU A 98 21.62 5.75 20.14
N VAL A 99 21.72 4.47 20.53
CA VAL A 99 20.72 3.85 21.41
C VAL A 99 21.04 4.17 22.86
N GLU A 100 20.26 5.07 23.46
CA GLU A 100 20.43 5.45 24.87
C GLU A 100 19.95 4.35 25.81
N TRP A 101 18.82 3.73 25.48
CA TRP A 101 18.26 2.61 26.24
C TRP A 101 17.25 1.81 25.42
N ILE A 102 17.09 0.54 25.79
CA ILE A 102 16.01 -0.33 25.30
C ILE A 102 15.24 -0.87 26.50
N ARG A 103 13.92 -0.68 26.51
CA ARG A 103 13.04 -1.15 27.60
C ARG A 103 11.70 -1.69 27.09
N PRO A 104 11.14 -2.72 27.72
CA PRO A 104 9.76 -3.13 27.45
C PRO A 104 8.75 -2.02 27.73
N GLY A 105 7.79 -1.84 26.83
CA GLY A 105 6.69 -0.88 27.01
C GLY A 105 5.83 -1.21 28.24
N SER A 106 5.79 -2.48 28.67
CA SER A 106 5.12 -2.91 29.89
C SER A 106 5.79 -2.42 31.19
N GLU A 107 7.05 -2.00 31.12
CA GLU A 107 7.78 -1.43 32.27
C GLU A 107 7.56 0.08 32.41
N LEU A 108 6.83 0.70 31.47
CA LEU A 108 6.39 2.08 31.65
C LEU A 108 5.33 2.14 32.75
N GLY A 109 5.44 3.13 33.63
CA GLY A 109 4.43 3.42 34.66
C GLY A 109 3.11 3.98 34.11
N PHE A 110 2.94 4.04 32.78
CA PHE A 110 1.77 4.59 32.11
C PHE A 110 1.51 3.88 30.78
N ALA A 111 0.28 3.97 30.28
CA ALA A 111 -0.10 3.41 28.99
C ALA A 111 0.33 4.33 27.84
N LEU A 112 1.05 3.77 26.86
CA LEU A 112 1.45 4.49 25.65
C LEU A 112 0.22 4.88 24.81
N PRO A 113 0.02 6.17 24.50
CA PRO A 113 -1.05 6.58 23.61
C PRO A 113 -0.76 6.11 22.18
N LEU A 114 -1.69 5.35 21.60
CA LEU A 114 -1.53 4.78 20.27
C LEU A 114 -1.76 5.82 19.15
N PRO A 115 -1.17 5.62 17.96
CA PRO A 115 -1.46 6.46 16.80
C PRO A 115 -2.92 6.28 16.33
N PHE A 116 -3.49 7.29 15.66
CA PHE A 116 -4.91 7.31 15.25
C PHE A 116 -5.34 6.09 14.39
N PHE A 117 -4.43 5.49 13.63
CA PHE A 117 -4.69 4.35 12.76
C PHE A 117 -3.98 3.07 13.22
N ALA A 118 -3.79 2.93 14.54
CA ALA A 118 -3.28 1.72 15.17
C ALA A 118 -4.29 0.60 15.05
N TRP A 119 -3.95 -0.42 14.27
CA TRP A 119 -4.75 -1.64 14.14
C TRP A 119 -3.85 -2.84 14.45
N PRO A 120 -4.38 -3.93 15.03
CA PRO A 120 -3.57 -5.13 15.25
C PRO A 120 -2.97 -5.63 13.93
N GLY A 121 -1.66 -5.89 13.93
CA GLY A 121 -0.87 -6.18 12.73
C GLY A 121 -0.23 -4.98 12.06
N ALA A 122 -0.59 -3.75 12.44
CA ALA A 122 -0.01 -2.51 11.90
C ALA A 122 -0.29 -1.32 12.84
N ILE A 123 0.50 -1.22 13.90
CA ILE A 123 0.59 -0.07 14.80
C ILE A 123 1.69 0.83 14.23
N LEU A 124 1.30 1.74 13.36
CA LEU A 124 2.19 2.61 12.59
C LEU A 124 1.82 4.07 12.77
N GLY A 125 2.85 4.93 12.87
CA GLY A 125 2.70 6.38 12.97
C GLY A 125 3.53 6.95 14.10
N SER A 126 3.42 8.26 14.32
CA SER A 126 4.09 8.91 15.45
C SER A 126 3.09 9.57 16.41
N ARG A 127 3.47 9.62 17.68
CA ARG A 127 2.76 10.33 18.74
C ARG A 127 3.73 11.09 19.61
N LYS A 128 3.36 12.30 19.99
CA LYS A 128 4.07 13.03 21.02
C LYS A 128 3.53 12.59 22.39
N VAL A 129 4.42 12.07 23.22
CA VAL A 129 4.15 11.60 24.58
C VAL A 129 4.88 12.55 25.53
N PRO A 130 4.21 13.13 26.55
CA PRO A 130 4.82 14.10 27.44
C PRO A 130 6.13 13.62 28.09
N GLU A 131 6.20 12.34 28.48
CA GLU A 131 7.32 11.75 29.20
C GLU A 131 8.45 11.23 28.29
N LEU A 132 8.15 10.92 27.02
CA LEU A 132 9.07 10.25 26.09
C LEU A 132 9.41 11.09 24.85
N GLY A 133 8.79 12.25 24.67
CA GLY A 133 8.94 13.06 23.46
C GLY A 133 8.21 12.46 22.26
N GLU A 134 8.84 12.46 21.09
CA GLU A 134 8.25 11.86 19.89
C GLU A 134 8.47 10.34 19.90
N VAL A 135 7.37 9.57 19.89
CA VAL A 135 7.36 8.11 19.79
C VAL A 135 6.88 7.70 18.40
N GLU A 136 7.74 7.05 17.63
CA GLU A 136 7.41 6.47 16.32
C GLU A 136 7.19 4.96 16.43
N PHE A 137 6.01 4.50 16.03
CA PHE A 137 5.60 3.11 16.10
C PHE A 137 5.89 2.37 14.78
N LEU A 138 6.60 1.26 14.89
CA LEU A 138 6.85 0.27 13.85
C LEU A 138 6.57 -1.14 14.42
N ALA A 139 5.33 -1.36 14.87
CA ALA A 139 4.93 -2.56 15.61
C ALA A 139 3.70 -3.25 15.00
N SER A 140 3.53 -4.55 15.25
CA SER A 140 2.31 -5.30 14.97
C SER A 140 1.38 -5.38 16.19
N GLU A 141 1.94 -5.46 17.40
CA GLU A 141 1.17 -5.67 18.64
C GLU A 141 1.65 -4.75 19.76
N THR A 142 0.72 -4.42 20.67
CA THR A 142 0.96 -3.57 21.84
C THR A 142 1.59 -4.33 23.00
N ASP A 143 1.32 -5.62 23.10
CA ASP A 143 1.62 -6.41 24.30
C ASP A 143 3.12 -6.76 24.40
N THR A 144 3.81 -6.80 23.27
CA THR A 144 5.24 -7.14 23.18
C THR A 144 6.09 -5.95 22.72
N LEU A 145 5.65 -4.73 23.04
CA LEU A 145 6.37 -3.52 22.66
C LEU A 145 7.73 -3.44 23.36
N LEU A 146 8.77 -3.19 22.57
CA LEU A 146 10.07 -2.70 23.02
C LEU A 146 10.24 -1.28 22.53
N LEU A 147 10.62 -0.40 23.46
CA LEU A 147 10.98 0.98 23.19
C LEU A 147 12.49 1.10 23.07
N ILE A 148 12.94 1.76 22.02
CA ILE A 148 14.34 2.04 21.71
C ILE A 148 14.48 3.55 21.66
N ALA A 149 15.14 4.12 22.66
CA ALA A 149 15.34 5.56 22.72
C ALA A 149 16.60 5.98 21.99
N THR A 150 16.47 7.07 21.24
CA THR A 150 17.55 7.76 20.54
C THR A 150 17.52 9.24 20.94
N PRO A 151 18.60 10.00 20.71
CA PRO A 151 18.67 11.42 21.09
C PRO A 151 17.54 12.27 20.51
N GLN A 152 16.96 11.87 19.38
CA GLN A 152 15.93 12.63 18.68
C GLN A 152 14.51 12.10 18.94
N ARG A 153 14.34 10.78 19.13
CA ARG A 153 13.01 10.16 19.28
C ARG A 153 13.06 8.75 19.87
N VAL A 154 11.90 8.23 20.25
CA VAL A 154 11.74 6.85 20.73
C VAL A 154 11.08 6.01 19.64
N LEU A 155 11.65 4.86 19.31
CA LEU A 155 11.10 3.89 18.37
C LEU A 155 10.40 2.78 19.14
N ALA A 156 9.13 2.53 18.83
CA ALA A 156 8.34 1.45 19.42
C ALA A 156 8.23 0.29 18.41
N ILE A 157 8.90 -0.83 18.69
CA ILE A 157 8.90 -2.04 17.87
C ILE A 157 8.26 -3.20 18.64
N SER A 158 7.85 -4.27 17.96
CA SER A 158 7.28 -5.44 18.63
C SER A 158 7.88 -6.74 18.07
N PRO A 159 9.14 -7.07 18.38
CA PRO A 159 9.71 -8.36 17.98
C PRO A 159 8.93 -9.52 18.61
N ALA A 160 8.82 -10.64 17.91
CA ALA A 160 8.08 -11.82 18.38
C ALA A 160 8.69 -12.43 19.66
N ASP A 161 10.01 -12.34 19.83
CA ASP A 161 10.70 -12.66 21.08
C ASP A 161 11.50 -11.43 21.57
N PRO A 162 10.91 -10.60 22.45
CA PRO A 162 11.58 -9.44 23.01
C PRO A 162 12.85 -9.79 23.81
N ARG A 163 12.87 -10.95 24.47
CA ARG A 163 14.00 -11.36 25.32
C ARG A 163 15.19 -11.77 24.46
N ALA A 164 14.95 -12.52 23.39
CA ALA A 164 16.00 -12.86 22.42
C ALA A 164 16.53 -11.61 21.71
N PHE A 165 15.65 -10.67 21.34
CA PHE A 165 16.06 -9.39 20.76
C PHE A 165 17.02 -8.63 21.67
N MET A 166 16.66 -8.46 22.96
CA MET A 166 17.53 -7.77 23.92
C MET A 166 18.87 -8.49 24.17
N ARG A 167 18.89 -9.83 24.13
CA ARG A 167 20.15 -10.61 24.24
C ARG A 167 21.05 -10.37 23.03
N ALA A 168 20.50 -10.46 21.82
CA ALA A 168 21.24 -10.20 20.58
C ALA A 168 21.77 -8.76 20.54
N PHE A 169 20.98 -7.79 21.00
CA PHE A 169 21.41 -6.40 21.09
C PHE A 169 22.59 -6.20 22.05
N ARG A 170 22.56 -6.81 23.25
CA ARG A 170 23.70 -6.77 24.18
C ARG A 170 24.95 -7.41 23.59
N GLN A 171 24.80 -8.55 22.94
CA GLN A 171 25.91 -9.22 22.26
C GLN A 171 26.49 -8.35 21.13
N ALA A 172 25.65 -7.67 20.37
CA ALA A 172 26.08 -6.72 19.34
C ALA A 172 26.88 -5.54 19.93
N LEU A 173 26.44 -4.98 21.07
CA LEU A 173 27.17 -3.94 21.78
C LEU A 173 28.53 -4.43 22.31
N GLU A 174 28.59 -5.63 22.88
CA GLU A 174 29.83 -6.23 23.41
C GLU A 174 30.88 -6.43 22.31
N MET A 175 30.46 -6.73 21.08
CA MET A 175 31.37 -6.87 19.94
C MET A 175 31.97 -5.53 19.46
N GLY A 176 31.33 -4.40 19.78
CA GLY A 176 31.71 -3.05 19.34
C GLY A 176 31.60 -2.83 17.82
N SER A 177 31.43 -1.60 17.38
CA SER A 177 31.40 -1.26 15.95
C SER A 177 32.82 -1.09 15.41
N LEU A 178 33.12 -1.63 14.22
CA LEU A 178 34.37 -1.32 13.50
C LEU A 178 34.17 -0.19 12.48
N SER A 179 32.92 0.13 12.13
CA SER A 179 32.53 1.22 11.23
C SER A 179 31.06 1.56 11.50
N PRO A 180 30.77 2.66 12.21
CA PRO A 180 29.40 3.01 12.57
C PRO A 180 28.49 3.10 11.33
N LEU A 181 27.31 2.45 11.38
CA LEU A 181 26.30 2.62 10.33
C LEU A 181 25.92 4.10 10.24
N ALA A 182 25.82 4.65 9.04
CA ALA A 182 25.29 6.00 8.89
C ALA A 182 23.79 6.02 9.24
N PRO A 183 23.31 6.96 10.08
CA PRO A 183 21.89 7.13 10.34
C PRO A 183 21.14 7.38 9.04
N TYR A 184 20.10 6.60 8.76
CA TYR A 184 19.31 6.76 7.53
C TYR A 184 17.85 6.41 7.77
N SER A 185 16.96 7.33 7.40
CA SER A 185 15.51 7.18 7.51
C SER A 185 14.88 7.36 6.12
N ALA A 186 14.41 6.27 5.52
CA ALA A 186 13.63 6.33 4.29
C ALA A 186 12.15 6.53 4.61
N ARG A 187 11.64 7.71 4.27
CA ARG A 187 10.20 8.04 4.36
C ARG A 187 9.51 7.88 3.01
N PRO A 188 8.21 7.50 2.98
CA PRO A 188 7.44 7.37 1.73
C PRO A 188 7.45 8.64 0.86
N ALA A 189 7.54 9.83 1.47
CA ALA A 189 7.61 11.10 0.74
C ALA A 189 8.88 11.24 -0.13
N ALA A 190 10.03 10.75 0.36
CA ALA A 190 11.28 10.76 -0.41
C ALA A 190 11.20 9.82 -1.62
N PHE A 191 10.53 8.67 -1.47
CA PHE A 191 10.28 7.73 -2.56
C PHE A 191 9.43 8.34 -3.68
N LEU A 192 8.39 9.12 -3.36
CA LEU A 192 7.61 9.87 -4.37
C LEU A 192 8.47 10.90 -5.11
N GLY A 193 9.41 11.54 -4.41
CA GLY A 193 10.39 12.44 -5.02
C GLY A 193 11.25 11.74 -6.08
N HIS A 194 11.80 10.56 -5.76
CA HIS A 194 12.58 9.76 -6.70
C HIS A 194 11.76 9.26 -7.89
N LEU A 195 10.50 8.89 -7.66
CA LEU A 195 9.58 8.50 -8.74
C LEU A 195 9.36 9.64 -9.74
N TRP A 196 9.23 10.88 -9.26
CA TRP A 196 8.99 12.04 -10.12
C TRP A 196 10.24 12.52 -10.86
N GLN A 197 11.43 12.15 -10.38
CA GLN A 197 12.71 12.40 -11.06
C GLN A 197 12.95 11.43 -12.23
N ASP A 198 12.40 10.21 -12.17
CA ASP A 198 12.48 9.28 -13.29
C ASP A 198 11.52 9.68 -14.41
N ALA A 199 12.09 10.09 -15.55
CA ALA A 199 11.32 10.57 -16.70
C ALA A 199 10.40 9.49 -17.29
N ARG A 200 10.80 8.21 -17.27
CA ARG A 200 9.99 7.10 -17.83
C ARG A 200 8.82 6.78 -16.91
N ALA A 201 9.09 6.69 -15.61
CA ALA A 201 8.04 6.48 -14.61
C ALA A 201 7.02 7.63 -14.67
N ARG A 202 7.50 8.87 -14.64
CA ARG A 202 6.65 10.06 -14.73
C ARG A 202 5.82 10.10 -16.01
N LEU A 203 6.42 9.80 -17.17
CA LEU A 203 5.71 9.75 -18.46
C LEU A 203 4.59 8.72 -18.43
N LEU A 204 4.85 7.48 -17.98
CA LEU A 204 3.84 6.43 -17.93
C LEU A 204 2.70 6.77 -16.99
N ILE A 205 3.01 7.36 -15.83
CA ILE A 205 2.01 7.76 -14.84
C ILE A 205 1.12 8.88 -15.37
N ILE A 206 1.71 9.93 -15.95
CA ILE A 206 0.98 11.05 -16.54
C ILE A 206 0.15 10.57 -17.73
N ALA A 207 0.73 9.76 -18.62
CA ALA A 207 0.02 9.22 -19.78
C ALA A 207 -1.20 8.37 -19.38
N GLY A 208 -1.04 7.48 -18.39
CA GLY A 208 -2.15 6.69 -17.87
C GLY A 208 -3.23 7.54 -17.20
N LEU A 209 -2.85 8.57 -16.43
CA LEU A 209 -3.83 9.51 -15.86
C LEU A 209 -4.57 10.30 -16.94
N MET A 210 -3.88 10.79 -17.96
CA MET A 210 -4.49 11.51 -19.09
C MET A 210 -5.46 10.61 -19.85
N LEU A 211 -5.11 9.34 -20.08
CA LEU A 211 -6.01 8.37 -20.71
C LEU A 211 -7.24 8.08 -19.86
N LEU A 212 -7.08 7.95 -18.54
CA LEU A 212 -8.19 7.72 -17.63
C LEU A 212 -9.17 8.92 -17.61
N VAL A 213 -8.63 10.15 -17.56
CA VAL A 213 -9.43 11.37 -17.65
C VAL A 213 -10.10 11.48 -19.02
N GLY A 214 -9.40 11.16 -20.10
CA GLY A 214 -9.97 11.11 -21.45
C GLY A 214 -11.13 10.11 -21.56
N LEU A 215 -10.95 8.90 -21.03
CA LEU A 215 -11.98 7.87 -20.99
C LEU A 215 -13.19 8.32 -20.18
N LEU A 216 -12.98 8.90 -18.99
CA LEU A 216 -14.05 9.43 -18.15
C LEU A 216 -14.82 10.55 -18.84
N THR A 217 -14.09 11.49 -19.47
CA THR A 217 -14.68 12.63 -20.17
C THR A 217 -15.53 12.17 -21.36
N LEU A 218 -14.97 11.30 -22.21
CA LEU A 218 -15.68 10.75 -23.37
C LEU A 218 -16.92 9.96 -22.95
N ALA A 219 -16.80 9.06 -21.98
CA ALA A 219 -17.92 8.29 -21.48
C ALA A 219 -19.02 9.20 -20.89
N SER A 220 -18.63 10.30 -20.22
CA SER A 220 -19.58 11.25 -19.61
C SER A 220 -20.33 12.04 -20.67
N LEU A 221 -19.63 12.52 -21.69
CA LEU A 221 -20.24 13.22 -22.83
C LEU A 221 -21.21 12.32 -23.61
N LEU A 222 -20.84 11.06 -23.83
CA LEU A 222 -21.71 10.09 -24.52
C LEU A 222 -22.93 9.70 -23.67
N ALA A 223 -22.74 9.52 -22.37
CA ALA A 223 -23.84 9.24 -21.44
C ALA A 223 -24.82 10.41 -21.31
N ALA A 224 -24.36 11.65 -21.48
CA ALA A 224 -25.20 12.84 -21.44
C ALA A 224 -25.94 13.10 -22.76
N SER A 225 -25.34 12.72 -23.90
CA SER A 225 -25.87 13.00 -25.23
C SER A 225 -26.77 11.91 -25.81
N ARG A 226 -26.74 10.69 -25.25
CA ARG A 226 -27.54 9.54 -25.74
C ARG A 226 -28.41 8.96 -24.63
N LEU A 227 -29.61 8.50 -24.98
CA LEU A 227 -30.49 7.79 -24.05
C LEU A 227 -30.11 6.31 -23.96
N THR A 228 -29.76 5.70 -25.09
CA THR A 228 -29.42 4.28 -25.19
C THR A 228 -28.22 4.04 -26.10
N ILE A 229 -27.45 2.99 -25.82
CA ILE A 229 -26.29 2.57 -26.60
C ILE A 229 -26.17 1.05 -26.58
N SER A 230 -25.67 0.44 -27.66
CA SER A 230 -25.31 -0.98 -27.65
C SER A 230 -23.93 -1.17 -27.05
N LEU A 231 -23.82 -2.03 -26.04
CA LEU A 231 -22.55 -2.41 -25.41
C LEU A 231 -22.22 -3.86 -25.81
N GLY A 232 -21.43 -4.01 -26.87
CA GLY A 232 -20.92 -5.30 -27.35
C GLY A 232 -21.67 -5.84 -28.58
N TYR A 233 -21.19 -7.00 -29.04
CA TYR A 233 -21.67 -7.66 -30.25
C TYR A 233 -21.97 -9.13 -29.97
N THR A 234 -22.99 -9.66 -30.63
CA THR A 234 -23.28 -11.09 -30.69
C THR A 234 -22.16 -11.84 -31.43
N PRO A 235 -22.03 -13.18 -31.27
CA PRO A 235 -21.09 -13.99 -32.05
C PRO A 235 -21.25 -13.86 -33.57
N GLN A 236 -22.43 -13.41 -34.02
CA GLN A 236 -22.76 -13.13 -35.42
C GLN A 236 -22.41 -11.69 -35.85
N GLY A 237 -21.75 -10.91 -34.99
CA GLY A 237 -21.30 -9.55 -35.28
C GLY A 237 -22.40 -8.48 -35.18
N GLN A 238 -23.62 -8.82 -34.76
CA GLN A 238 -24.70 -7.85 -34.59
C GLN A 238 -24.61 -7.15 -33.22
N PRO A 239 -24.89 -5.84 -33.13
CA PRO A 239 -24.92 -5.13 -31.86
C PRO A 239 -25.91 -5.76 -30.89
N LEU A 240 -25.52 -5.85 -29.61
CA LEU A 240 -26.41 -6.30 -28.54
C LEU A 240 -27.58 -5.32 -28.34
N PRO A 241 -28.67 -5.75 -27.66
CA PRO A 241 -29.80 -4.88 -27.38
C PRO A 241 -29.39 -3.57 -26.71
N PRO A 242 -29.96 -2.43 -27.12
CA PRO A 242 -29.57 -1.12 -26.60
C PRO A 242 -29.87 -1.01 -25.10
N VAL A 243 -28.88 -0.55 -24.36
CA VAL A 243 -28.92 -0.35 -22.91
C VAL A 243 -28.78 1.13 -22.56
N PRO A 244 -29.20 1.57 -21.35
CA PRO A 244 -29.07 2.97 -20.95
C PRO A 244 -27.63 3.47 -21.10
N ALA A 245 -27.43 4.63 -21.77
CA ALA A 245 -26.10 5.11 -22.15
C ALA A 245 -25.16 5.33 -20.95
N GLN A 246 -25.71 5.61 -19.78
CA GLN A 246 -24.94 5.75 -18.55
C GLN A 246 -24.23 4.45 -18.12
N ARG A 247 -24.60 3.28 -18.65
CA ARG A 247 -23.81 2.04 -18.46
C ARG A 247 -22.39 2.17 -19.05
N LEU A 248 -22.14 3.15 -19.93
CA LEU A 248 -20.79 3.53 -20.36
C LEU A 248 -19.88 3.93 -19.19
N MET A 249 -20.43 4.41 -18.07
CA MET A 249 -19.65 4.75 -16.87
C MET A 249 -18.91 3.54 -16.28
N LEU A 250 -19.34 2.31 -16.58
CA LEU A 250 -18.62 1.10 -16.17
C LEU A 250 -17.20 1.05 -16.75
N LEU A 251 -16.98 1.57 -17.97
CA LEU A 251 -15.67 1.57 -18.62
C LEU A 251 -14.63 2.41 -17.85
N PRO A 252 -14.85 3.70 -17.54
CA PRO A 252 -13.91 4.47 -16.73
C PRO A 252 -13.77 3.94 -15.31
N ILE A 253 -14.81 3.33 -14.72
CA ILE A 253 -14.70 2.68 -13.40
C ILE A 253 -13.75 1.49 -13.46
N LEU A 254 -13.95 0.59 -14.43
CA LEU A 254 -13.07 -0.55 -14.64
C LEU A 254 -11.64 -0.07 -14.94
N GLY A 255 -11.50 0.91 -15.82
CA GLY A 255 -10.21 1.53 -16.13
C GLY A 255 -9.52 2.12 -14.90
N ALA A 256 -10.25 2.83 -14.04
CA ALA A 256 -9.72 3.38 -12.79
C ALA A 256 -9.28 2.28 -11.82
N LEU A 257 -10.08 1.22 -11.67
CA LEU A 257 -9.76 0.09 -10.79
C LEU A 257 -8.54 -0.68 -11.30
N THR A 258 -8.47 -1.01 -12.59
CA THR A 258 -7.35 -1.75 -13.18
C THR A 258 -6.08 -0.92 -13.19
N TYR A 259 -6.17 0.34 -13.63
CA TYR A 259 -5.02 1.24 -13.67
C TYR A 259 -4.56 1.61 -12.26
N GLY A 260 -5.47 1.91 -11.33
CA GLY A 260 -5.14 2.21 -9.94
C GLY A 260 -4.47 1.04 -9.23
N SER A 261 -4.96 -0.18 -9.46
CA SER A 261 -4.33 -1.39 -8.93
C SER A 261 -2.94 -1.64 -9.53
N GLY A 262 -2.81 -1.50 -10.85
CA GLY A 262 -1.52 -1.61 -11.55
C GLY A 262 -0.54 -0.52 -11.12
N PHE A 263 -1.02 0.70 -10.87
CA PHE A 263 -0.24 1.82 -10.35
C PHE A 263 0.30 1.51 -8.95
N ALA A 264 -0.57 1.09 -8.02
CA ALA A 264 -0.18 0.73 -6.66
C ALA A 264 0.84 -0.43 -6.62
N LEU A 265 0.61 -1.48 -7.42
CA LEU A 265 1.56 -2.59 -7.55
C LEU A 265 2.87 -2.16 -8.22
N GLY A 266 2.79 -1.29 -9.23
CA GLY A 266 3.97 -0.76 -9.90
C GLY A 266 4.85 0.07 -8.95
N LEU A 267 4.25 0.95 -8.13
CA LEU A 267 4.96 1.68 -7.08
C LEU A 267 5.68 0.72 -6.13
N TYR A 268 5.02 -0.37 -5.76
CA TYR A 268 5.60 -1.37 -4.88
C TYR A 268 6.84 -2.06 -5.47
N PHE A 269 6.78 -2.46 -6.75
CA PHE A 269 7.91 -3.10 -7.42
C PHE A 269 9.03 -2.12 -7.78
N TYR A 270 8.69 -0.88 -8.11
CA TYR A 270 9.66 0.17 -8.47
C TYR A 270 10.67 0.45 -7.35
N ARG A 271 10.28 0.18 -6.11
CA ARG A 271 11.15 0.29 -4.93
C ARG A 271 12.35 -0.66 -4.95
N GLN A 272 12.21 -1.83 -5.57
CA GLN A 272 13.32 -2.79 -5.67
C GLN A 272 14.05 -2.49 -6.98
N GLU A 273 15.38 -2.36 -6.95
CA GLU A 273 16.15 -2.07 -8.18
C GLU A 273 15.89 -3.12 -9.27
N GLU A 274 15.90 -4.40 -8.89
CA GLU A 274 15.54 -5.55 -9.75
C GLU A 274 14.06 -5.56 -10.16
N GLY A 275 13.19 -4.88 -9.40
CA GLY A 275 11.74 -4.82 -9.61
C GLY A 275 11.29 -3.73 -10.57
N ARG A 276 12.16 -2.79 -10.98
CA ARG A 276 11.79 -1.66 -11.83
C ARG A 276 11.21 -2.09 -13.18
N ALA A 277 11.73 -3.15 -13.79
CA ALA A 277 11.19 -3.69 -15.04
C ALA A 277 9.73 -4.14 -14.88
N LYS A 278 9.39 -4.79 -13.75
CA LYS A 278 8.02 -5.23 -13.42
C LYS A 278 7.08 -4.05 -13.23
N ALA A 279 7.57 -2.96 -12.62
CA ALA A 279 6.80 -1.72 -12.47
C ALA A 279 6.45 -1.10 -13.82
N TYR A 280 7.43 -1.02 -14.73
CA TYR A 280 7.19 -0.50 -16.08
C TYR A 280 6.23 -1.35 -16.90
N LEU A 281 6.30 -2.68 -16.79
CA LEU A 281 5.34 -3.58 -17.42
C LEU A 281 3.92 -3.37 -16.88
N LEU A 282 3.75 -3.18 -15.56
CA LEU A 282 2.45 -2.91 -14.96
C LEU A 282 1.85 -1.57 -15.40
N TRP A 283 2.63 -0.50 -15.40
CA TRP A 283 2.14 0.81 -15.84
C TRP A 283 1.89 0.84 -17.34
N GLY A 284 2.76 0.24 -18.15
CA GLY A 284 2.57 0.08 -19.60
C GLY A 284 1.33 -0.75 -19.93
N GLY A 285 1.13 -1.88 -19.26
CA GLY A 285 -0.07 -2.70 -19.41
C GLY A 285 -1.35 -1.95 -19.00
N GLY A 286 -1.26 -1.12 -17.95
CA GLY A 286 -2.34 -0.22 -17.55
C GLY A 286 -2.71 0.78 -18.63
N ILE A 287 -1.72 1.40 -19.28
CA ILE A 287 -1.93 2.29 -20.44
C ILE A 287 -2.62 1.54 -21.57
N VAL A 288 -2.11 0.37 -21.97
CA VAL A 288 -2.72 -0.45 -23.03
C VAL A 288 -4.18 -0.77 -22.71
N THR A 289 -4.47 -1.19 -21.48
CA THR A 289 -5.83 -1.46 -21.01
C THR A 289 -6.72 -0.23 -21.14
N LEU A 290 -6.26 0.94 -20.68
CA LEU A 290 -7.01 2.19 -20.78
C LEU A 290 -7.23 2.60 -22.25
N THR A 291 -6.23 2.43 -23.11
CA THR A 291 -6.36 2.70 -24.55
C THR A 291 -7.41 1.79 -25.19
N LEU A 292 -7.41 0.49 -24.88
CA LEU A 292 -8.42 -0.44 -25.39
C LEU A 292 -9.83 -0.09 -24.91
N LEU A 293 -9.99 0.32 -23.65
CA LEU A 293 -11.28 0.79 -23.11
C LEU A 293 -11.72 2.09 -23.78
N LEU A 294 -10.79 3.01 -24.06
CA LEU A 294 -11.08 4.26 -24.76
C LEU A 294 -11.49 4.01 -26.22
N ILE A 295 -10.81 3.11 -26.93
CA ILE A 295 -11.21 2.65 -28.27
C ILE A 295 -12.60 2.03 -28.21
N THR A 296 -12.86 1.15 -27.24
CA THR A 296 -14.18 0.53 -27.05
C THR A 296 -15.26 1.60 -26.86
N CYS A 297 -15.01 2.59 -26.02
CA CYS A 297 -15.92 3.73 -25.82
C CYS A 297 -16.13 4.53 -27.12
N ALA A 298 -15.06 4.82 -27.87
CA ALA A 298 -15.14 5.55 -29.13
C ALA A 298 -15.89 4.78 -30.23
N LEU A 299 -15.76 3.45 -30.29
CA LEU A 299 -16.49 2.62 -31.25
C LEU A 299 -18.00 2.70 -31.08
N THR A 300 -18.48 2.93 -29.84
CA THR A 300 -19.91 3.12 -29.58
C THR A 300 -20.49 4.40 -30.18
N ILE A 301 -19.64 5.32 -30.66
CA ILE A 301 -20.08 6.52 -31.40
C ILE A 301 -20.66 6.11 -32.75
N TRP A 302 -20.06 5.11 -33.39
CA TRP A 302 -20.33 4.67 -34.76
C TRP A 302 -21.29 3.48 -34.85
N ALA A 303 -21.62 2.87 -33.71
CA ALA A 303 -22.63 1.83 -33.56
C ALA A 303 -23.98 2.44 -33.16
#